data_AF-A0A8H7CPH1-F1
#
_entry.id   AF-A0A8H7CPH1-F1
#
_cell.length_a   1.000
_cell.length_b   1.000
_cell.length_c   1.000
_cell.angle_alpha   90.00
_cell.angle_beta   90.00
_cell.angle_gamma   90.00
#
_symmetry.space_group_name_H-M   'P 1'
#
loop_
_entity.id
_entity.type
_entity.pdbx_description
1 polymer ?
#
loop_
_entity_poly.entity_id
_entity_poly.type
_entity_poly.pdbx_seq_one_letter_code
_entity_poly.pdbx_strand_id
1 'polypeptide(L)'
;MFFETFGERVAEICTAAGKSLPTKRRSWTSQFATKGVTEAPNVRMPDFLLGAESEYRWPNIQVHGELESSNSKESQDTVRNRLLNGTYLIFSHQDNRRFVLSIAFMAEHVRLFIFDRAGLLSTAPFNLHDEPEDFVRVLVALMFTNDPAVLGYDTSILEIADDRYIGVEGVLYEIVGKPLFISDVIRGRGTICWRVRSNGQYFVIKDTWADASRPQTEADILRMVQGVDGVPKVVQDIIVKVNGKEGRTHTLRSHLPPKFDELNSQIERRVHRRLVLTPLGNSLSTFASRKELISAFIDAVTAHRDLYNVNILHRDLSINNILLVSPSSNRSTPSPSSAVPASSHLPCSTTISTSTATDLAAAAHPGRPRGLLIDFDYALVLNPNGERGPVATGHRTGTLPFMAVDVLVEGDELPLHEPRHDLESLLYVLIWVCVHYAGPHDVERQNFNIYQSNLRTWVSGESYMSIGKAKYSSMHSQKYWKADVLDNFAPYFEPLQPCVTAWRQLFIGDDLTYDSVLGVLQTALASLDDKEWSEKDDPEGYGDRSRKRKRLARIMVEDEGEDDNQVFKVSRSATGTRAVQSEPVVRPPLPLQSEQAPAKIKLKDRMQPRSKIPPKVQSHLTRLLDSSSDKME
;
A
#
# COMPACT_ATOMS: atom_id res chain seq x y z
N MET A 1 8.93 -9.47 -36.87
CA MET A 1 10.21 -9.73 -37.57
C MET A 1 11.39 -8.89 -37.09
N PHE A 2 11.38 -7.55 -37.18
CA PHE A 2 12.54 -6.74 -36.73
C PHE A 2 12.89 -6.96 -35.25
N PHE A 3 11.93 -6.72 -34.34
CA PHE A 3 12.15 -6.86 -32.89
C PHE A 3 12.58 -8.26 -32.46
N GLU A 4 12.02 -9.29 -33.10
CA GLU A 4 12.31 -10.70 -32.79
C GLU A 4 13.75 -11.10 -33.16
N THR A 5 14.29 -10.55 -34.26
CA THR A 5 15.62 -10.91 -34.77
C THR A 5 16.73 -9.91 -34.39
N PHE A 6 16.36 -8.75 -33.84
CA PHE A 6 17.31 -7.68 -33.51
C PHE A 6 18.38 -8.13 -32.51
N GLY A 7 17.99 -8.83 -31.44
CA GLY A 7 18.92 -9.32 -30.42
C GLY A 7 19.94 -10.32 -30.96
N GLU A 8 19.51 -11.21 -31.85
CA GLU A 8 20.36 -12.20 -32.52
C GLU A 8 21.40 -11.52 -33.40
N ARG A 9 20.98 -10.55 -34.22
CA ARG A 9 21.90 -9.78 -35.07
C ARG A 9 22.94 -9.01 -34.27
N VAL A 10 22.54 -8.38 -33.15
CA VAL A 10 23.50 -7.69 -32.27
C VAL A 10 24.50 -8.70 -31.69
N ALA A 11 24.04 -9.88 -31.29
CA ALA A 11 24.92 -10.93 -30.78
C ALA A 11 25.91 -11.45 -31.83
N GLU A 12 25.48 -11.63 -33.07
CA GLU A 12 26.35 -11.99 -34.19
C GLU A 12 27.43 -10.94 -34.44
N ILE A 13 27.05 -9.66 -34.48
CA ILE A 13 27.99 -8.54 -34.67
C ILE A 13 29.01 -8.47 -33.52
N CYS A 14 28.55 -8.57 -32.27
CA CYS A 14 29.44 -8.56 -31.10
C CYS A 14 30.41 -9.74 -31.13
N THR A 15 29.91 -10.93 -31.46
CA THR A 15 30.73 -12.16 -31.56
C THR A 15 31.79 -12.02 -32.65
N ALA A 16 31.40 -11.54 -33.84
CA ALA A 16 32.32 -11.29 -34.95
C ALA A 16 33.40 -10.24 -34.60
N ALA A 17 33.06 -9.28 -33.73
CA ALA A 17 33.98 -8.28 -33.21
C ALA A 17 34.80 -8.74 -31.98
N GLY A 18 34.68 -10.00 -31.56
CA GLY A 18 35.38 -10.53 -30.38
C GLY A 18 34.89 -9.95 -29.04
N LYS A 19 33.68 -9.37 -29.00
CA LYS A 19 33.06 -8.80 -27.82
C LYS A 19 32.05 -9.78 -27.19
N SER A 20 32.08 -9.90 -25.87
CA SER A 20 31.10 -10.69 -25.12
C SER A 20 29.87 -9.85 -24.78
N LEU A 21 28.68 -10.42 -24.96
CA LEU A 21 27.43 -9.85 -24.44
C LEU A 21 27.15 -10.34 -23.02
N PRO A 22 26.33 -9.59 -22.25
CA PRO A 22 25.74 -10.04 -21.00
C PRO A 22 25.19 -11.47 -21.04
N THR A 23 25.32 -12.17 -19.92
CA THR A 23 24.76 -13.52 -19.76
C THR A 23 23.24 -13.52 -19.66
N LYS A 24 22.63 -12.48 -19.06
CA LYS A 24 21.18 -12.37 -18.93
C LYS A 24 20.56 -12.00 -20.27
N ARG A 25 19.93 -12.97 -20.94
CA ARG A 25 19.29 -12.77 -22.23
C ARG A 25 17.90 -12.16 -22.07
N ARG A 26 17.68 -11.08 -22.81
CA ARG A 26 16.37 -10.43 -22.99
C ARG A 26 16.04 -10.39 -24.47
N SER A 27 14.76 -10.52 -24.81
CA SER A 27 14.30 -10.48 -26.19
C SER A 27 13.06 -9.62 -26.31
N TRP A 28 13.03 -8.83 -27.38
CA TRP A 28 11.82 -8.13 -27.79
C TRP A 28 10.90 -9.11 -28.52
N THR A 29 9.61 -9.02 -28.25
CA THR A 29 8.60 -9.79 -28.99
C THR A 29 7.37 -8.95 -29.26
N SER A 30 6.77 -9.15 -30.42
CA SER A 30 5.46 -8.63 -30.81
C SER A 30 4.38 -9.72 -30.82
N GLN A 31 4.69 -10.93 -30.35
CA GLN A 31 3.81 -12.10 -30.41
C GLN A 31 2.46 -11.89 -29.70
N PHE A 32 2.42 -11.00 -28.72
CA PHE A 32 1.24 -10.76 -27.87
C PHE A 32 0.39 -9.57 -28.34
N ALA A 33 0.78 -8.87 -29.42
CA ALA A 33 -0.02 -7.77 -29.97
C ALA A 33 -1.46 -8.19 -30.35
N THR A 34 -1.67 -9.48 -30.66
CA THR A 34 -2.95 -10.04 -31.12
C THR A 34 -3.50 -11.17 -30.24
N LYS A 35 -2.84 -11.52 -29.13
CA LYS A 35 -3.24 -12.62 -28.23
C LYS A 35 -3.25 -12.15 -26.77
N GLY A 36 -4.35 -12.39 -26.05
CA GLY A 36 -4.41 -12.20 -24.60
C GLY A 36 -3.49 -13.19 -23.87
N VAL A 37 -2.95 -12.79 -22.71
CA VAL A 37 -2.20 -13.71 -21.84
C VAL A 37 -3.21 -14.56 -21.06
N THR A 38 -2.91 -15.83 -20.87
CA THR A 38 -3.75 -16.82 -20.16
C THR A 38 -4.15 -16.40 -18.74
N GLU A 39 -3.42 -15.48 -18.12
CA GLU A 39 -3.68 -14.98 -16.75
C GLU A 39 -4.62 -13.77 -16.70
N ALA A 40 -4.90 -13.13 -17.84
CA ALA A 40 -5.79 -11.97 -17.93
C ALA A 40 -6.39 -11.84 -19.36
N PRO A 41 -7.34 -12.72 -19.74
CA PRO A 41 -7.82 -12.84 -21.12
C PRO A 41 -8.45 -11.56 -21.70
N ASN A 42 -8.88 -10.62 -20.84
CA ASN A 42 -9.53 -9.37 -21.22
C ASN A 42 -8.59 -8.14 -21.19
N VAL A 43 -7.29 -8.32 -20.97
CA VAL A 43 -6.34 -7.22 -20.89
C VAL A 43 -5.57 -7.11 -22.21
N ARG A 44 -5.70 -5.96 -22.89
CA ARG A 44 -4.90 -5.67 -24.10
C ARG A 44 -3.42 -5.69 -23.73
N MET A 45 -2.68 -6.56 -24.41
CA MET A 45 -1.22 -6.59 -24.29
C MET A 45 -0.59 -5.42 -25.04
N PRO A 46 0.57 -4.95 -24.59
CA PRO A 46 1.39 -4.01 -25.35
C PRO A 46 1.69 -4.57 -26.74
N ASP A 47 1.84 -3.70 -27.74
CA ASP A 47 2.13 -4.12 -29.11
C ASP A 47 3.47 -4.86 -29.21
N PHE A 48 4.40 -4.52 -28.33
CA PHE A 48 5.65 -5.27 -28.15
C PHE A 48 6.18 -5.09 -26.72
N LEU A 49 6.99 -6.04 -26.30
CA LEU A 49 7.50 -6.11 -24.94
C LEU A 49 8.89 -6.73 -24.89
N LEU A 50 9.64 -6.35 -23.86
CA LEU A 50 10.94 -6.90 -23.51
C LEU A 50 10.79 -7.80 -22.29
N GLY A 51 11.06 -9.09 -22.45
CA GLY A 51 11.02 -10.08 -21.37
C GLY A 51 12.38 -10.73 -21.13
N ALA A 52 12.53 -11.36 -19.98
CA ALA A 52 13.63 -12.29 -19.70
C ALA A 52 13.26 -13.70 -20.16
N GLU A 53 14.21 -14.41 -20.78
CA GLU A 53 14.18 -15.88 -20.95
C GLU A 53 12.91 -16.48 -21.58
N SER A 54 12.26 -15.75 -22.50
CA SER A 54 11.08 -16.20 -23.25
C SER A 54 9.80 -16.45 -22.42
N GLU A 55 9.76 -16.07 -21.14
CA GLU A 55 8.56 -16.15 -20.31
C GLU A 55 7.87 -14.78 -20.19
N TYR A 56 6.77 -14.61 -20.92
CA TYR A 56 6.09 -13.33 -21.07
C TYR A 56 4.84 -13.23 -20.20
N ARG A 57 5.06 -13.09 -18.89
CA ARG A 57 4.03 -12.82 -17.88
C ARG A 57 4.31 -11.49 -17.20
N TRP A 58 3.29 -10.84 -16.64
CA TRP A 58 3.46 -9.54 -15.97
C TRP A 58 4.57 -9.50 -14.91
N PRO A 59 4.85 -10.56 -14.12
CA PRO A 59 6.02 -10.60 -13.24
C PRO A 59 7.38 -10.48 -13.95
N ASN A 60 7.47 -10.87 -15.23
CA ASN A 60 8.73 -10.99 -15.99
C ASN A 60 8.92 -9.91 -17.07
N ILE A 61 7.90 -9.10 -17.35
CA ILE A 61 7.98 -8.01 -18.35
C ILE A 61 8.85 -6.88 -17.82
N GLN A 62 9.93 -6.56 -18.52
CA GLN A 62 10.89 -5.54 -18.07
C GLN A 62 10.56 -4.16 -18.63
N VAL A 63 10.21 -4.11 -19.92
CA VAL A 63 9.83 -2.90 -20.66
C VAL A 63 8.65 -3.26 -21.56
N HIS A 64 7.69 -2.35 -21.69
CA HIS A 64 6.59 -2.49 -22.64
C HIS A 64 6.59 -1.33 -23.63
N GLY A 65 5.98 -1.54 -24.80
CA GLY A 65 5.89 -0.51 -25.80
C GLY A 65 4.68 -0.60 -26.71
N GLU A 66 4.44 0.52 -27.39
CA GLU A 66 3.23 0.77 -28.19
C GLU A 66 3.62 1.26 -29.59
N LEU A 67 2.85 0.83 -30.58
CA LEU A 67 2.99 1.23 -31.98
C LEU A 67 1.74 1.99 -32.41
N GLU A 68 1.91 3.12 -33.08
CA GLU A 68 0.81 3.89 -33.64
C GLU A 68 1.22 4.46 -35.00
N SER A 69 0.34 4.35 -36.00
CA SER A 69 0.67 4.73 -37.39
C SER A 69 0.57 6.23 -37.61
N SER A 70 -0.08 6.94 -36.69
CA SER A 70 -0.30 8.39 -36.71
C SER A 70 0.40 9.06 -35.53
N ASN A 71 0.79 10.31 -35.72
CA ASN A 71 1.33 11.16 -34.65
C ASN A 71 0.34 12.27 -34.25
N SER A 72 -0.95 12.12 -34.58
CA SER A 72 -1.99 13.07 -34.18
C SER A 72 -2.13 13.16 -32.65
N LYS A 73 -2.78 14.21 -32.17
CA LYS A 73 -2.98 14.40 -30.73
C LYS A 73 -3.78 13.25 -30.10
N GLU A 74 -4.81 12.78 -30.79
CA GLU A 74 -5.64 11.65 -30.37
C GLU A 74 -4.83 10.34 -30.32
N SER A 75 -3.95 10.12 -31.30
CA SER A 75 -3.02 8.99 -31.33
C SER A 75 -2.04 9.03 -30.15
N GLN A 76 -1.46 10.20 -29.85
CA GLN A 76 -0.58 10.38 -28.69
C GLN A 76 -1.29 10.11 -27.36
N ASP A 77 -2.53 10.59 -27.22
CA ASP A 77 -3.31 10.36 -26.00
C ASP A 77 -3.70 8.88 -25.86
N THR A 78 -4.00 8.21 -26.97
CA THR A 78 -4.27 6.77 -27.03
C THR A 78 -3.06 5.94 -26.62
N VAL A 79 -1.88 6.22 -27.19
CA VAL A 79 -0.61 5.57 -26.82
C VAL A 79 -0.32 5.79 -25.33
N ARG A 80 -0.47 7.02 -24.82
CA ARG A 80 -0.23 7.32 -23.42
C ARG A 80 -1.13 6.49 -22.49
N ASN A 81 -2.41 6.36 -22.82
CA ASN A 81 -3.36 5.57 -22.03
C ASN A 81 -3.01 4.07 -22.05
N ARG A 82 -2.60 3.53 -23.20
CA ARG A 82 -2.15 2.14 -23.32
C ARG A 82 -0.89 1.89 -22.50
N LEU A 83 0.08 2.80 -22.55
CA LEU A 83 1.29 2.74 -21.73
C LEU A 83 1.00 2.83 -20.22
N LEU A 84 0.03 3.65 -19.82
CA LEU A 84 -0.41 3.73 -18.44
C LEU A 84 -0.98 2.38 -17.97
N ASN A 85 -1.78 1.71 -18.79
CA ASN A 85 -2.31 0.38 -18.47
C ASN A 85 -1.20 -0.67 -18.31
N GLY A 86 -0.24 -0.72 -19.24
CA GLY A 86 0.90 -1.63 -19.12
C GLY A 86 1.74 -1.35 -17.85
N THR A 87 1.92 -0.08 -17.52
CA THR A 87 2.62 0.35 -16.30
C THR A 87 1.88 -0.03 -15.03
N TYR A 88 0.55 0.15 -15.00
CA TYR A 88 -0.31 -0.30 -13.90
C TYR A 88 -0.10 -1.80 -13.64
N LEU A 89 -0.16 -2.61 -14.69
CA LEU A 89 -0.02 -4.06 -14.58
C LEU A 89 1.37 -4.47 -14.07
N ILE A 90 2.43 -3.81 -14.52
CA ILE A 90 3.79 -4.04 -14.00
C ILE A 90 3.86 -3.69 -12.51
N PHE A 91 3.40 -2.51 -12.08
CA PHE A 91 3.44 -2.13 -10.67
C PHE A 91 2.59 -3.05 -9.78
N SER A 92 1.49 -3.60 -10.29
CA SER A 92 0.61 -4.52 -9.55
C SER A 92 1.15 -5.95 -9.44
N HIS A 93 2.09 -6.35 -10.31
CA HIS A 93 2.64 -7.72 -10.34
C HIS A 93 4.12 -7.80 -9.96
N GLN A 94 4.85 -6.69 -9.97
CA GLN A 94 6.27 -6.63 -9.64
C GLN A 94 6.49 -5.73 -8.42
N ASP A 95 6.67 -6.38 -7.28
CA ASP A 95 6.85 -5.74 -5.97
C ASP A 95 8.23 -5.11 -5.77
N ASN A 96 9.15 -5.27 -6.73
CA ASN A 96 10.50 -4.71 -6.69
C ASN A 96 10.73 -3.58 -7.71
N ARG A 97 9.66 -2.94 -8.23
CA ARG A 97 9.75 -1.84 -9.20
C ARG A 97 9.65 -0.45 -8.56
N ARG A 98 10.69 0.35 -8.78
CA ARG A 98 10.77 1.77 -8.40
C ARG A 98 10.23 2.70 -9.48
N PHE A 99 10.48 2.34 -10.75
CA PHE A 99 9.93 2.99 -11.93
C PHE A 99 9.79 1.97 -13.07
N VAL A 100 9.00 2.33 -14.07
CA VAL A 100 8.78 1.56 -15.30
C VAL A 100 9.26 2.37 -16.49
N LEU A 101 10.11 1.77 -17.32
CA LEU A 101 10.47 2.30 -18.62
C LEU A 101 9.49 1.81 -19.66
N SER A 102 9.17 2.67 -20.63
CA SER A 102 8.37 2.31 -21.79
C SER A 102 8.82 3.05 -23.03
N ILE A 103 8.48 2.52 -24.20
CA ILE A 103 8.86 3.07 -25.50
C ILE A 103 7.65 3.11 -26.41
N ALA A 104 7.48 4.18 -27.18
CA ALA A 104 6.46 4.26 -28.22
C ALA A 104 7.04 4.65 -29.56
N PHE A 105 6.49 4.06 -30.61
CA PHE A 105 6.73 4.44 -32.00
C PHE A 105 5.45 5.04 -32.56
N MET A 106 5.53 6.27 -33.06
CA MET A 106 4.42 7.02 -33.63
C MET A 106 4.83 7.46 -35.03
N ALA A 107 4.35 6.74 -36.04
CA ALA A 107 4.91 6.76 -37.39
C ALA A 107 6.44 6.52 -37.35
N GLU A 108 7.23 7.50 -37.80
CA GLU A 108 8.70 7.44 -37.83
C GLU A 108 9.37 7.94 -36.54
N HIS A 109 8.58 8.40 -35.56
CA HIS A 109 9.11 9.03 -34.35
C HIS A 109 9.11 8.08 -33.16
N VAL A 110 10.19 8.11 -32.39
CA VAL A 110 10.37 7.32 -31.17
C VAL A 110 10.29 8.25 -29.96
N ARG A 111 9.64 7.79 -28.89
CA ARG A 111 9.63 8.47 -27.59
C ARG A 111 9.82 7.47 -26.46
N LEU A 112 10.63 7.86 -25.47
CA LEU A 112 10.83 7.09 -24.24
C LEU A 112 10.02 7.71 -23.10
N PHE A 113 9.54 6.84 -22.22
CA PHE A 113 8.73 7.19 -21.06
C PHE A 113 9.31 6.57 -19.79
N ILE A 114 9.28 7.34 -18.71
CA ILE A 114 9.54 6.86 -17.35
C ILE A 114 8.30 7.14 -16.53
N PHE A 115 7.73 6.08 -15.98
CA PHE A 115 6.66 6.16 -14.99
C PHE A 115 7.24 5.86 -13.62
N ASP A 116 7.22 6.85 -12.73
CA ASP A 116 7.56 6.67 -11.32
C ASP A 116 6.38 7.06 -10.44
N ARG A 117 6.57 7.00 -9.12
CA ARG A 117 5.49 7.29 -8.16
C ARG A 117 5.09 8.77 -8.07
N ALA A 118 5.78 9.68 -8.75
CA ALA A 118 5.37 11.08 -8.89
C ALA A 118 4.67 11.36 -10.25
N GLY A 119 4.70 10.41 -11.18
CA GLY A 119 3.99 10.48 -12.45
C GLY A 119 4.87 10.13 -13.65
N LEU A 120 4.57 10.76 -14.79
CA LEU A 120 5.16 10.45 -16.08
C LEU A 120 6.21 11.50 -16.51
N LEU A 121 7.34 11.03 -17.00
CA LEU A 121 8.31 11.81 -17.77
C LEU A 121 8.47 11.21 -19.15
N SER A 122 8.72 12.05 -20.14
CA SER A 122 9.00 11.58 -21.50
C SER A 122 10.06 12.42 -22.19
N THR A 123 10.78 11.80 -23.11
CA THR A 123 11.74 12.50 -23.97
C THR A 123 11.02 13.38 -24.99
N ALA A 124 11.75 14.31 -25.61
CA ALA A 124 11.35 14.80 -26.92
C ALA A 124 11.25 13.61 -27.91
N PRO A 125 10.33 13.65 -28.88
CA PRO A 125 10.33 12.66 -29.95
C PRO A 125 11.54 12.88 -30.85
N PHE A 126 12.13 11.80 -31.35
CA PHE A 126 13.19 11.84 -32.36
C PHE A 126 12.82 10.95 -33.55
N ASN A 127 13.26 11.28 -34.76
CA ASN A 127 12.96 10.48 -35.95
C ASN A 127 13.99 9.33 -36.03
N LEU A 128 13.51 8.09 -36.15
CA LEU A 128 14.38 6.90 -36.15
C LEU A 128 15.25 6.78 -37.42
N HIS A 129 14.86 7.42 -38.52
CA HIS A 129 15.60 7.44 -39.78
C HIS A 129 16.67 8.53 -39.81
N ASP A 130 16.38 9.67 -39.17
CA ASP A 130 17.35 10.77 -39.04
C ASP A 130 18.40 10.48 -37.96
N GLU A 131 17.99 9.79 -36.87
CA GLU A 131 18.83 9.48 -35.70
C GLU A 131 18.90 7.95 -35.43
N PRO A 132 19.37 7.13 -36.39
CA PRO A 132 19.35 5.67 -36.27
C PRO A 132 20.31 5.14 -35.19
N GLU A 133 21.40 5.86 -34.90
CA GLU A 133 22.35 5.49 -33.85
C GLU A 133 21.70 5.55 -32.46
N ASP A 134 20.91 6.59 -32.19
CA ASP A 134 20.21 6.75 -30.92
C ASP A 134 19.11 5.72 -30.76
N PHE A 135 18.38 5.41 -31.83
CA PHE A 135 17.42 4.31 -31.86
C PHE A 135 18.06 2.97 -31.48
N VAL A 136 19.17 2.61 -32.13
CA VAL A 136 19.89 1.35 -31.85
C VAL A 136 20.46 1.36 -30.43
N ARG A 137 21.04 2.48 -29.98
CA ARG A 137 21.61 2.63 -28.64
C ARG A 137 20.56 2.36 -27.56
N VAL A 138 19.34 2.88 -27.71
CA VAL A 138 18.24 2.65 -26.79
C VAL A 138 17.88 1.16 -26.71
N LEU A 139 17.67 0.49 -27.86
CA LEU A 139 17.28 -0.91 -27.86
C LEU A 139 18.38 -1.81 -27.27
N VAL A 140 19.65 -1.56 -27.64
CA VAL A 140 20.80 -2.28 -27.11
C VAL A 140 20.93 -2.07 -25.59
N ALA A 141 20.80 -0.83 -25.10
CA ALA A 141 20.89 -0.54 -23.68
C ALA A 141 19.82 -1.28 -22.86
N LEU A 142 18.57 -1.31 -23.33
CA LEU A 142 17.48 -2.01 -22.64
C LEU A 142 17.69 -3.53 -22.63
N MET A 143 18.18 -4.10 -23.72
CA MET A 143 18.43 -5.54 -23.84
C MET A 143 19.65 -6.02 -23.05
N PHE A 144 20.71 -5.23 -23.03
CA PHE A 144 22.03 -5.67 -22.60
C PHE A 144 22.56 -4.95 -21.35
N THR A 145 21.75 -4.16 -20.66
CA THR A 145 22.17 -3.66 -19.33
C THR A 145 22.35 -4.82 -18.33
N ASN A 146 23.52 -4.90 -17.70
CA ASN A 146 23.76 -5.80 -16.57
C ASN A 146 23.24 -5.24 -15.25
N ASP A 147 22.93 -3.95 -15.20
CA ASP A 147 22.43 -3.27 -14.02
C ASP A 147 20.89 -3.26 -14.03
N PRO A 148 20.24 -4.09 -13.19
CA PRO A 148 18.78 -4.09 -13.09
C PRO A 148 18.23 -2.76 -12.55
N ALA A 149 19.03 -1.93 -11.87
CA ALA A 149 18.60 -0.61 -11.41
C ALA A 149 18.24 0.32 -12.57
N VAL A 150 18.91 0.18 -13.72
CA VAL A 150 18.61 0.94 -14.95
C VAL A 150 17.21 0.63 -15.45
N LEU A 151 16.74 -0.61 -15.28
CA LEU A 151 15.38 -1.03 -15.63
C LEU A 151 14.35 -0.67 -14.55
N GLY A 152 14.77 -0.02 -13.46
CA GLY A 152 13.91 0.42 -12.37
C GLY A 152 13.67 -0.60 -11.28
N TYR A 153 14.46 -1.68 -11.23
CA TYR A 153 14.40 -2.62 -10.11
C TYR A 153 15.06 -2.05 -8.85
N ASP A 154 14.56 -2.47 -7.69
CA ASP A 154 15.20 -2.31 -6.40
C ASP A 154 16.19 -3.45 -6.17
N THR A 155 17.48 -3.13 -6.21
CA THR A 155 18.58 -4.10 -6.08
C THR A 155 18.87 -4.51 -4.64
N SER A 156 18.17 -3.92 -3.66
CA SER A 156 18.22 -4.39 -2.27
C SER A 156 17.31 -5.60 -2.02
N ILE A 157 16.43 -5.92 -2.99
CA ILE A 157 15.64 -7.14 -3.01
C ILE A 157 16.41 -8.18 -3.83
N LEU A 158 16.82 -9.25 -3.17
CA LEU A 158 17.72 -10.27 -3.70
C LEU A 158 16.96 -11.57 -3.95
N GLU A 159 17.32 -12.27 -5.01
CA GLU A 159 16.87 -13.64 -5.29
C GLU A 159 18.08 -14.58 -5.11
N ILE A 160 17.99 -15.51 -4.17
CA ILE A 160 19.07 -16.43 -3.82
C ILE A 160 18.50 -17.83 -3.72
N ALA A 161 18.87 -18.72 -4.64
CA ALA A 161 18.44 -20.12 -4.67
C ALA A 161 16.90 -20.26 -4.53
N ASP A 162 16.17 -19.53 -5.38
CA ASP A 162 14.70 -19.46 -5.47
C ASP A 162 13.98 -18.76 -4.30
N ASP A 163 14.71 -18.44 -3.23
CA ASP A 163 14.20 -17.63 -2.13
C ASP A 163 14.45 -16.13 -2.36
N ARG A 164 13.57 -15.29 -1.81
CA ARG A 164 13.68 -13.83 -1.92
C ARG A 164 14.04 -13.21 -0.57
N TYR A 165 14.94 -12.22 -0.59
CA TYR A 165 15.41 -11.53 0.61
C TYR A 165 15.37 -10.01 0.41
N ILE A 166 15.15 -9.27 1.49
CA ILE A 166 15.27 -7.81 1.53
C ILE A 166 16.44 -7.43 2.43
N GLY A 167 17.38 -6.65 1.90
CA GLY A 167 18.47 -6.05 2.67
C GLY A 167 18.06 -4.73 3.31
N VAL A 168 18.27 -4.59 4.62
CA VAL A 168 18.06 -3.36 5.40
C VAL A 168 19.23 -3.18 6.36
N GLU A 169 20.08 -2.17 6.12
CA GLU A 169 21.25 -1.85 6.96
C GLU A 169 22.13 -3.06 7.36
N GLY A 170 22.40 -3.94 6.40
CA GLY A 170 23.23 -5.13 6.61
C GLY A 170 22.51 -6.31 7.26
N VAL A 171 21.23 -6.17 7.62
CA VAL A 171 20.36 -7.28 8.01
C VAL A 171 19.62 -7.80 6.78
N LEU A 172 19.59 -9.12 6.62
CA LEU A 172 18.78 -9.78 5.61
C LEU A 172 17.49 -10.33 6.23
N TYR A 173 16.40 -10.03 5.57
CA TYR A 173 15.06 -10.51 5.90
C TYR A 173 14.57 -11.40 4.76
N GLU A 174 14.28 -12.66 5.05
CA GLU A 174 13.66 -13.60 4.12
C GLU A 174 12.20 -13.18 3.87
N ILE A 175 11.79 -13.00 2.61
CA ILE A 175 10.40 -12.76 2.25
C ILE A 175 9.65 -14.08 2.35
N VAL A 176 8.62 -14.13 3.19
CA VAL A 176 7.85 -15.35 3.43
C VAL A 176 6.53 -15.28 2.68
N GLY A 177 6.45 -16.02 1.57
CA GLY A 177 5.26 -16.10 0.73
C GLY A 177 5.05 -14.86 -0.15
N LYS A 178 3.80 -14.61 -0.52
CA LYS A 178 3.42 -13.44 -1.32
C LYS A 178 3.43 -12.16 -0.46
N PRO A 179 3.60 -10.97 -1.06
CA PRO A 179 3.42 -9.70 -0.38
C PRO A 179 2.06 -9.66 0.35
N LEU A 180 2.05 -9.08 1.54
CA LEU A 180 0.84 -8.83 2.33
C LEU A 180 -0.07 -7.81 1.64
N PHE A 181 0.54 -6.84 0.95
CA PHE A 181 -0.15 -5.78 0.24
C PHE A 181 0.73 -5.23 -0.88
N ILE A 182 0.12 -4.93 -2.03
CA ILE A 182 0.72 -4.14 -3.11
C ILE A 182 -0.32 -3.10 -3.51
N SER A 183 0.05 -1.82 -3.44
CA SER A 183 -0.77 -0.74 -3.97
C SER A 183 -0.78 -0.76 -5.49
N ASP A 184 -1.97 -0.69 -6.06
CA ASP A 184 -2.19 -0.69 -7.51
C ASP A 184 -2.15 0.74 -8.12
N VAL A 185 -1.92 1.78 -7.33
CA VAL A 185 -1.80 3.16 -7.83
C VAL A 185 -0.45 3.40 -8.50
N ILE A 186 -0.43 4.02 -9.68
CA ILE A 186 0.81 4.42 -10.34
C ILE A 186 1.46 5.58 -9.58
N ARG A 187 0.74 6.71 -9.44
CA ARG A 187 1.18 7.91 -8.70
C ARG A 187 0.68 7.84 -7.26
N GLY A 188 1.54 8.13 -6.30
CA GLY A 188 1.18 8.13 -4.88
C GLY A 188 2.22 7.44 -4.01
N ARG A 189 1.77 6.87 -2.89
CA ARG A 189 2.64 6.14 -1.95
C ARG A 189 3.20 4.85 -2.56
N GLY A 190 2.46 4.19 -3.47
CA GLY A 190 2.90 2.94 -4.08
C GLY A 190 3.28 1.90 -3.02
N THR A 191 2.52 1.84 -1.91
CA THR A 191 2.87 1.08 -0.71
C THR A 191 2.96 -0.41 -1.00
N ILE A 192 3.99 -1.06 -0.49
CA ILE A 192 4.16 -2.51 -0.57
C ILE A 192 4.52 -3.04 0.81
N CYS A 193 3.85 -4.11 1.25
CA CYS A 193 4.10 -4.73 2.54
C CYS A 193 4.48 -6.20 2.36
N TRP A 194 5.53 -6.66 3.01
CA TRP A 194 5.95 -8.05 3.03
C TRP A 194 5.91 -8.61 4.44
N ARG A 195 5.48 -9.87 4.54
CA ARG A 195 5.80 -10.71 5.69
C ARG A 195 7.23 -11.16 5.51
N VAL A 196 8.07 -10.89 6.51
CA VAL A 196 9.46 -11.31 6.45
C VAL A 196 9.89 -12.04 7.72
N ARG A 197 10.97 -12.82 7.61
CA ARG A 197 11.56 -13.54 8.73
C ARG A 197 13.06 -13.23 8.83
N SER A 198 13.53 -13.00 10.04
CA SER A 198 14.97 -12.91 10.34
C SER A 198 15.24 -13.50 11.71
N ASN A 199 16.28 -14.32 11.83
CA ASN A 199 16.66 -15.02 13.07
C ASN A 199 15.48 -15.77 13.75
N GLY A 200 14.59 -16.37 12.96
CA GLY A 200 13.41 -17.09 13.44
C GLY A 200 12.25 -16.23 13.91
N GLN A 201 12.37 -14.90 13.86
CA GLN A 201 11.31 -13.95 14.23
C GLN A 201 10.65 -13.35 12.98
N TYR A 202 9.35 -13.06 13.09
CA TYR A 202 8.58 -12.44 12.01
C TYR A 202 8.49 -10.92 12.17
N PHE A 203 8.58 -10.23 11.03
CA PHE A 203 8.44 -8.78 10.91
C PHE A 203 7.57 -8.45 9.71
N VAL A 204 7.17 -7.18 9.62
CA VAL A 204 6.60 -6.59 8.41
C VAL A 204 7.61 -5.61 7.85
N ILE A 205 7.93 -5.71 6.56
CA ILE A 205 8.61 -4.64 5.85
C ILE A 205 7.56 -3.87 5.06
N LYS A 206 7.48 -2.56 5.23
CA LYS A 206 6.61 -1.64 4.49
C LYS A 206 7.47 -0.68 3.69
N ASP A 207 7.37 -0.75 2.37
CA ASP A 207 7.93 0.24 1.45
C ASP A 207 6.88 1.27 1.09
N THR A 208 7.29 2.54 1.01
CA THR A 208 6.43 3.66 0.62
C THR A 208 7.24 4.76 -0.05
N TRP A 209 6.64 5.44 -1.02
CA TRP A 209 7.14 6.67 -1.60
C TRP A 209 6.57 7.86 -0.86
N ALA A 210 7.19 8.17 0.28
CA ALA A 210 6.76 9.23 1.19
C ALA A 210 6.90 10.62 0.55
N ASP A 211 5.90 11.47 0.76
CA ASP A 211 5.93 12.87 0.31
C ASP A 211 6.95 13.65 1.16
N ALA A 212 7.96 14.21 0.50
CA ALA A 212 9.06 14.93 1.11
C ALA A 212 8.65 16.30 1.69
N SER A 213 7.46 16.80 1.36
CA SER A 213 6.90 18.02 1.95
C SER A 213 6.31 17.78 3.33
N ARG A 214 6.06 16.52 3.73
CA ARG A 214 5.48 16.21 5.04
C ARG A 214 6.50 16.44 6.16
N PRO A 215 6.12 17.14 7.24
CA PRO A 215 7.03 17.44 8.34
C PRO A 215 7.44 16.19 9.13
N GLN A 216 6.52 15.24 9.32
CA GLN A 216 6.78 13.97 9.96
C GLN A 216 6.53 12.81 8.99
N THR A 217 7.37 11.80 9.06
CA THR A 217 7.12 10.50 8.41
C THR A 217 6.32 9.58 9.35
N GLU A 218 5.74 8.51 8.80
CA GLU A 218 5.13 7.45 9.61
C GLU A 218 6.09 6.90 10.67
N ALA A 219 7.37 6.74 10.33
CA ALA A 219 8.40 6.28 11.26
C ALA A 219 8.60 7.26 12.43
N ASP A 220 8.53 8.58 12.16
CA ASP A 220 8.66 9.60 13.20
C ASP A 220 7.45 9.58 14.14
N ILE A 221 6.24 9.44 13.59
CA ILE A 221 5.01 9.35 14.38
C ILE A 221 5.03 8.09 15.26
N LEU A 222 5.36 6.92 14.70
CA LEU A 222 5.47 5.67 15.46
C LEU A 222 6.57 5.70 16.53
N ARG A 223 7.60 6.54 16.38
CA ARG A 223 8.62 6.79 17.42
C ARG A 223 8.09 7.67 18.55
N MET A 224 7.29 8.68 18.23
CA MET A 224 6.67 9.56 19.24
C MET A 224 5.73 8.79 20.16
N VAL A 225 5.06 7.75 19.65
CA VAL A 225 4.08 6.94 20.39
C VAL A 225 4.66 5.63 20.92
N GLN A 226 5.99 5.49 20.99
CA GLN A 226 6.62 4.34 21.63
C GLN A 226 6.17 4.25 23.10
N GLY A 227 5.45 3.18 23.43
CA GLY A 227 4.87 2.97 24.75
C GLY A 227 3.34 3.04 24.78
N VAL A 228 2.71 3.55 23.72
CA VAL A 228 1.27 3.36 23.50
C VAL A 228 1.03 1.90 23.14
N ASP A 229 0.06 1.29 23.81
CA ASP A 229 -0.34 -0.08 23.56
C ASP A 229 -1.26 -0.14 22.32
N GLY A 230 -1.16 -1.21 21.53
CA GLY A 230 -2.01 -1.36 20.34
C GLY A 230 -1.53 -0.60 19.10
N VAL A 231 -0.25 -0.22 19.02
CA VAL A 231 0.40 0.34 17.81
C VAL A 231 1.71 -0.40 17.46
N PRO A 232 2.14 -0.42 16.18
CA PRO A 232 3.41 -1.01 15.76
C PRO A 232 4.63 -0.38 16.41
N LYS A 233 5.68 -1.19 16.54
CA LYS A 233 7.02 -0.74 16.91
C LYS A 233 7.91 -0.69 15.68
N VAL A 234 8.64 0.42 15.54
CA VAL A 234 9.66 0.59 14.50
C VAL A 234 10.93 -0.14 14.93
N VAL A 235 11.35 -1.11 14.13
CA VAL A 235 12.63 -1.82 14.29
C VAL A 235 13.73 -1.04 13.56
N GLN A 236 13.48 -0.69 12.29
CA GLN A 236 14.41 0.06 11.43
C GLN A 236 13.61 0.94 10.46
N ASP A 237 14.14 2.11 10.12
CA ASP A 237 13.63 2.94 9.03
C ASP A 237 14.80 3.42 8.18
N ILE A 238 14.67 3.31 6.85
CA ILE A 238 15.75 3.72 5.94
C ILE A 238 15.17 4.45 4.73
N ILE A 239 16.00 5.28 4.11
CA ILE A 239 15.81 5.68 2.71
C ILE A 239 16.47 4.61 1.84
N VAL A 240 15.70 4.03 0.92
CA VAL A 240 16.21 2.98 0.02
C VAL A 240 17.26 3.58 -0.91
N LYS A 241 18.44 2.95 -0.95
CA LYS A 241 19.55 3.34 -1.81
C LYS A 241 19.80 2.25 -2.83
N VAL A 242 19.84 2.62 -4.10
CA VAL A 242 20.22 1.74 -5.21
C VAL A 242 21.43 2.34 -5.89
N ASN A 243 22.49 1.54 -6.05
CA ASN A 243 23.80 1.99 -6.54
C ASN A 243 24.32 3.23 -5.78
N GLY A 244 24.16 3.21 -4.44
CA GLY A 244 24.56 4.30 -3.55
C GLY A 244 23.68 5.56 -3.60
N LYS A 245 22.69 5.63 -4.50
CA LYS A 245 21.80 6.79 -4.68
C LYS A 245 20.45 6.58 -4.03
N GLU A 246 19.98 7.57 -3.29
CA GLU A 246 18.66 7.56 -2.66
C GLU A 246 17.53 7.54 -3.70
N GLY A 247 16.50 6.73 -3.45
CA GLY A 247 15.29 6.69 -4.27
C GLY A 247 14.50 7.99 -4.15
N ARG A 248 14.65 8.89 -5.12
CA ARG A 248 13.99 10.20 -5.15
C ARG A 248 13.37 10.43 -6.53
N THR A 249 12.09 10.81 -6.56
CA THR A 249 11.39 11.09 -7.85
C THR A 249 11.81 12.41 -8.49
N HIS A 250 12.35 13.34 -7.69
CA HIS A 250 12.74 14.66 -8.18
C HIS A 250 14.13 14.71 -8.83
N THR A 251 14.94 13.63 -8.76
CA THR A 251 16.30 13.60 -9.33
C THR A 251 16.30 13.80 -10.84
N LEU A 252 15.43 13.11 -11.58
CA LEU A 252 15.32 13.31 -13.03
C LEU A 252 14.63 14.63 -13.36
N ARG A 253 13.64 15.02 -12.54
CA ARG A 253 12.84 16.23 -12.76
C ARG A 253 13.62 17.53 -12.57
N SER A 254 14.67 17.53 -11.75
CA SER A 254 15.56 18.70 -11.61
C SER A 254 16.38 19.01 -12.85
N HIS A 255 16.41 18.11 -13.84
CA HIS A 255 17.07 18.32 -15.13
C HIS A 255 16.10 18.75 -16.24
N LEU A 256 14.81 18.94 -15.93
CA LEU A 256 13.85 19.42 -16.92
C LEU A 256 14.17 20.88 -17.33
N PRO A 257 13.94 21.26 -18.60
CA PRO A 257 14.12 22.65 -19.03
C PRO A 257 13.22 23.63 -18.25
N PRO A 258 13.62 24.91 -18.08
CA PRO A 258 12.90 25.90 -17.27
C PRO A 258 11.43 26.10 -17.64
N LYS A 259 11.04 25.82 -18.90
CA LYS A 259 9.64 25.86 -19.35
C LYS A 259 8.71 24.93 -18.56
N PHE A 260 9.25 23.97 -17.81
CA PHE A 260 8.49 23.05 -16.96
C PHE A 260 8.53 23.43 -15.47
N ASP A 261 9.18 24.51 -15.06
CA ASP A 261 9.37 24.84 -13.64
C ASP A 261 8.06 25.00 -12.89
N GLU A 262 7.08 25.68 -13.50
CA GLU A 262 5.74 25.85 -12.91
C GLU A 262 5.05 24.50 -12.69
N LEU A 263 4.99 23.66 -13.73
CA LEU A 263 4.40 22.33 -13.65
C LEU A 263 5.17 21.46 -12.63
N ASN A 264 6.49 21.52 -12.62
CA ASN A 264 7.35 20.74 -11.73
C ASN A 264 7.17 21.15 -10.26
N SER A 265 6.88 22.42 -10.00
CA SER A 265 6.59 22.92 -8.64
C SER A 265 5.29 22.35 -8.06
N GLN A 266 4.35 21.95 -8.92
CA GLN A 266 3.07 21.34 -8.54
C GLN A 266 3.16 19.81 -8.37
N ILE A 267 4.29 19.20 -8.74
CA ILE A 267 4.51 17.76 -8.62
C ILE A 267 5.09 17.44 -7.24
N GLU A 268 4.42 16.53 -6.54
CA GLU A 268 4.88 16.02 -5.25
C GLU A 268 6.27 15.39 -5.38
N ARG A 269 7.17 15.82 -4.48
CA ARG A 269 8.51 15.24 -4.38
C ARG A 269 8.43 14.05 -3.44
N ARG A 270 8.77 12.86 -3.93
CA ARG A 270 8.65 11.62 -3.13
C ARG A 270 10.00 10.96 -2.92
N VAL A 271 10.17 10.36 -1.74
CA VAL A 271 11.36 9.63 -1.30
C VAL A 271 10.96 8.20 -0.96
N HIS A 272 11.68 7.23 -1.53
CA HIS A 272 11.46 5.80 -1.26
C HIS A 272 12.00 5.46 0.12
N ARG A 273 11.09 5.20 1.07
CA ARG A 273 11.40 4.77 2.42
C ARG A 273 11.00 3.31 2.61
N ARG A 274 11.76 2.62 3.47
CA ARG A 274 11.51 1.25 3.90
C ARG A 274 11.48 1.20 5.42
N LEU A 275 10.41 0.65 5.96
CA LEU A 275 10.13 0.56 7.39
C LEU A 275 10.02 -0.91 7.80
N VAL A 276 10.78 -1.31 8.81
CA VAL A 276 10.70 -2.63 9.44
C VAL A 276 9.88 -2.51 10.72
N LEU A 277 8.78 -3.24 10.80
CA LEU A 277 7.77 -3.15 11.86
C LEU A 277 7.56 -4.49 12.57
N THR A 278 7.17 -4.42 13.85
CA THR A 278 6.73 -5.55 14.67
C THR A 278 5.60 -5.07 15.61
N PRO A 279 4.63 -5.90 16.01
CA PRO A 279 4.42 -7.30 15.62
C PRO A 279 3.81 -7.48 14.23
N LEU A 280 3.95 -8.69 13.67
CA LEU A 280 3.14 -9.14 12.55
C LEU A 280 1.71 -9.44 13.03
N GLY A 281 0.71 -8.88 12.33
CA GLY A 281 -0.72 -9.13 12.57
C GLY A 281 -1.42 -9.73 11.34
N ASN A 282 -2.67 -10.16 11.53
CA ASN A 282 -3.57 -10.58 10.47
C ASN A 282 -4.70 -9.55 10.29
N SER A 283 -5.35 -9.53 9.12
CA SER A 283 -6.51 -8.67 8.86
C SER A 283 -7.58 -8.80 9.95
N LEU A 284 -8.26 -7.70 10.29
CA LEU A 284 -9.41 -7.72 11.21
C LEU A 284 -10.43 -8.79 10.83
N SER A 285 -10.69 -9.00 9.53
CA SER A 285 -11.66 -9.97 9.01
C SER A 285 -11.38 -11.43 9.41
N THR A 286 -10.16 -11.73 9.85
CA THR A 286 -9.76 -13.08 10.27
C THR A 286 -10.23 -13.46 11.68
N PHE A 287 -10.94 -12.56 12.36
CA PHE A 287 -11.46 -12.77 13.72
C PHE A 287 -12.15 -14.15 13.86
N ALA A 288 -12.02 -14.79 15.03
CA ALA A 288 -12.58 -16.11 15.27
C ALA A 288 -14.04 -16.09 15.76
N SER A 289 -14.47 -15.02 16.43
CA SER A 289 -15.82 -14.90 16.99
C SER A 289 -16.29 -13.45 17.09
N ARG A 290 -17.60 -13.23 17.32
CA ARG A 290 -18.13 -11.89 17.62
C ARG A 290 -17.47 -11.27 18.85
N LYS A 291 -17.16 -12.07 19.87
CA LYS A 291 -16.42 -11.58 21.05
C LYS A 291 -15.01 -11.15 20.69
N GLU A 292 -14.31 -11.89 19.84
CA GLU A 292 -12.98 -11.49 19.38
C GLU A 292 -13.04 -10.19 18.56
N LEU A 293 -14.03 -10.06 17.67
CA LEU A 293 -14.27 -8.82 16.92
C LEU A 293 -14.50 -7.62 17.86
N ILE A 294 -15.46 -7.72 18.79
CA ILE A 294 -15.74 -6.63 19.74
C ILE A 294 -14.53 -6.35 20.65
N SER A 295 -13.79 -7.38 21.06
CA SER A 295 -12.56 -7.19 21.83
C SER A 295 -11.48 -6.43 21.05
N ALA A 296 -11.35 -6.68 19.74
CA ALA A 296 -10.45 -5.93 18.87
C ALA A 296 -10.87 -4.47 18.73
N PHE A 297 -12.18 -4.17 18.69
CA PHE A 297 -12.69 -2.80 18.71
C PHE A 297 -12.44 -2.09 20.04
N ILE A 298 -12.57 -2.80 21.17
CA ILE A 298 -12.20 -2.25 22.48
C ILE A 298 -10.71 -1.89 22.50
N ASP A 299 -9.85 -2.78 22.01
CA ASP A 299 -8.41 -2.52 21.92
C ASP A 299 -8.11 -1.33 21.00
N ALA A 300 -8.80 -1.22 19.85
CA ALA A 300 -8.65 -0.13 18.88
C ALA A 300 -9.09 1.24 19.45
N VAL A 301 -10.27 1.31 20.10
CA VAL A 301 -10.76 2.55 20.75
C VAL A 301 -9.83 2.96 21.89
N THR A 302 -9.32 1.99 22.65
CA THR A 302 -8.35 2.25 23.73
C THR A 302 -7.04 2.80 23.18
N ALA A 303 -6.48 2.16 22.15
CA ALA A 303 -5.25 2.63 21.51
C ALA A 303 -5.42 4.02 20.91
N HIS A 304 -6.57 4.30 20.28
CA HIS A 304 -6.88 5.61 19.72
C HIS A 304 -7.00 6.71 20.80
N ARG A 305 -7.64 6.41 21.94
CA ARG A 305 -7.66 7.30 23.12
C ARG A 305 -6.25 7.62 23.60
N ASP A 306 -5.43 6.59 23.74
CA ASP A 306 -4.07 6.72 24.29
C ASP A 306 -3.16 7.48 23.30
N LEU A 307 -3.36 7.32 21.99
CA LEU A 307 -2.77 8.17 20.94
C LEU A 307 -3.18 9.64 21.08
N TYR A 308 -4.46 9.91 21.28
CA TYR A 308 -4.96 11.26 21.45
C TYR A 308 -4.39 11.95 22.70
N ASN A 309 -4.23 11.20 23.80
CA ASN A 309 -3.59 11.68 25.02
C ASN A 309 -2.12 12.10 24.84
N VAL A 310 -1.45 11.58 23.79
CA VAL A 310 -0.11 12.01 23.37
C VAL A 310 -0.14 12.90 22.12
N ASN A 311 -1.27 13.58 21.88
CA ASN A 311 -1.47 14.57 20.83
C ASN A 311 -1.38 14.01 19.39
N ILE A 312 -1.76 12.74 19.18
CA ILE A 312 -1.81 12.12 17.85
C ILE A 312 -3.27 11.81 17.46
N LEU A 313 -3.68 12.25 16.27
CA LEU A 313 -4.91 11.79 15.61
C LEU A 313 -4.57 10.92 14.40
N HIS A 314 -5.31 9.82 14.20
CA HIS A 314 -4.99 8.85 13.15
C HIS A 314 -5.49 9.31 11.77
N ARG A 315 -6.72 9.82 11.69
CA ARG A 315 -7.34 10.42 10.48
C ARG A 315 -7.58 9.50 9.27
N ASP A 316 -7.35 8.20 9.41
CA ASP A 316 -7.60 7.22 8.33
C ASP A 316 -7.93 5.84 8.91
N LEU A 317 -8.84 5.78 9.88
CA LEU A 317 -9.29 4.50 10.43
C LEU A 317 -10.20 3.79 9.41
N SER A 318 -9.81 2.57 9.04
CA SER A 318 -10.50 1.72 8.08
C SER A 318 -10.34 0.25 8.47
N ILE A 319 -11.10 -0.65 7.85
CA ILE A 319 -10.98 -2.09 8.11
C ILE A 319 -9.56 -2.63 7.88
N ASN A 320 -8.82 -2.05 6.93
CA ASN A 320 -7.45 -2.47 6.59
C ASN A 320 -6.40 -1.95 7.57
N ASN A 321 -6.77 -0.97 8.41
CA ASN A 321 -5.86 -0.31 9.36
C ASN A 321 -6.02 -0.83 10.80
N ILE A 322 -6.80 -1.90 10.98
CA ILE A 322 -6.94 -2.62 12.25
C ILE A 322 -6.51 -4.07 12.01
N LEU A 323 -5.52 -4.54 12.75
CA LEU A 323 -5.04 -5.92 12.70
C LEU A 323 -5.34 -6.67 13.98
N LEU A 324 -5.36 -8.00 13.88
CA LEU A 324 -5.38 -8.94 15.00
C LEU A 324 -3.98 -9.51 15.22
N VAL A 325 -3.47 -9.35 16.44
CA VAL A 325 -2.15 -9.84 16.85
C VAL A 325 -2.31 -10.90 17.94
N SER A 326 -1.92 -12.14 17.63
CA SER A 326 -1.89 -13.21 18.63
C SER A 326 -0.71 -13.03 19.58
N PRO A 327 -0.88 -13.20 20.90
CA PRO A 327 0.22 -13.07 21.88
C PRO A 327 1.34 -14.11 21.70
N SER A 328 1.11 -15.15 20.90
CA SER A 328 2.09 -16.17 20.52
C SER A 328 2.96 -15.81 19.30
N SER A 329 2.68 -14.71 18.58
CA SER A 329 3.51 -14.29 17.43
C SER A 329 4.95 -13.90 17.80
N ASN A 330 5.21 -13.72 19.10
CA ASN A 330 6.53 -13.43 19.69
C ASN A 330 7.08 -14.55 20.61
N ARG A 331 6.46 -15.74 20.69
CA ARG A 331 7.03 -16.83 21.49
C ARG A 331 8.19 -17.49 20.74
N SER A 332 9.39 -17.06 21.10
CA SER A 332 10.61 -17.87 21.01
C SER A 332 10.35 -19.25 21.61
N THR A 333 10.74 -20.30 20.90
CA THR A 333 11.02 -21.58 21.55
C THR A 333 12.29 -21.39 22.38
N PRO A 334 12.24 -21.51 23.72
CA PRO A 334 13.45 -21.60 24.50
C PRO A 334 14.11 -22.93 24.13
N SER A 335 15.35 -22.88 23.67
CA SER A 335 16.19 -24.07 23.54
C SER A 335 16.34 -24.70 24.94
N PRO A 336 16.22 -26.03 25.11
CA PRO A 336 16.41 -26.64 26.42
C PRO A 336 17.92 -26.77 26.75
N SER A 337 18.22 -26.62 28.05
CA SER A 337 19.52 -26.65 28.74
C SER A 337 20.32 -25.33 28.69
N SER A 338 20.85 -24.81 29.81
CA SER A 338 21.39 -25.49 30.98
C SER A 338 20.99 -24.76 32.27
N ALA A 339 20.63 -25.55 33.27
CA ALA A 339 20.41 -25.12 34.63
C ALA A 339 21.75 -24.96 35.35
N VAL A 340 21.92 -23.87 36.11
CA VAL A 340 22.83 -23.77 37.27
C VAL A 340 22.19 -22.79 38.29
N PRO A 341 22.23 -23.05 39.62
CA PRO A 341 21.26 -22.49 40.56
C PRO A 341 21.69 -21.19 41.27
N ALA A 342 20.65 -20.56 41.81
CA ALA A 342 20.51 -19.44 42.75
C ALA A 342 21.70 -18.97 43.61
N SER A 343 21.73 -17.64 43.84
CA SER A 343 22.20 -17.03 45.09
C SER A 343 21.33 -15.83 45.45
N SER A 344 21.06 -15.73 46.75
CA SER A 344 20.11 -14.89 47.50
C SER A 344 20.55 -13.44 47.74
N HIS A 345 19.58 -12.52 47.90
CA HIS A 345 19.35 -11.63 49.07
C HIS A 345 18.57 -10.32 48.72
N LEU A 346 17.24 -10.31 49.00
CA LEU A 346 16.44 -9.46 49.94
C LEU A 346 16.51 -7.88 49.93
N PRO A 347 15.51 -7.15 50.50
CA PRO A 347 14.49 -6.34 49.78
C PRO A 347 14.38 -4.85 50.23
N CYS A 348 13.47 -4.04 49.66
CA CYS A 348 12.63 -2.97 50.29
C CYS A 348 11.97 -2.10 49.16
N SER A 349 10.65 -2.18 48.90
CA SER A 349 9.55 -1.29 49.39
C SER A 349 9.63 0.16 48.83
N THR A 350 8.62 0.84 48.26
CA THR A 350 7.15 0.77 48.39
C THR A 350 6.47 1.48 47.18
N THR A 351 5.27 1.02 46.86
CA THR A 351 4.24 1.42 45.88
C THR A 351 3.89 2.91 45.72
N ILE A 352 3.55 3.30 44.48
CA ILE A 352 2.30 4.02 44.18
C ILE A 352 1.63 3.31 42.99
N SER A 353 0.47 2.72 43.27
CA SER A 353 -0.41 2.06 42.32
C SER A 353 -1.36 3.07 41.70
N THR A 354 -1.38 3.17 40.37
CA THR A 354 -2.56 3.61 39.61
C THR A 354 -2.86 2.50 38.61
N SER A 355 -3.65 1.51 39.06
CA SER A 355 -4.19 0.47 38.20
C SER A 355 -5.19 1.12 37.24
N THR A 356 -4.80 1.25 35.97
CA THR A 356 -5.69 1.71 34.90
C THR A 356 -6.55 0.56 34.41
N ALA A 357 -7.72 0.87 33.83
CA ALA A 357 -8.68 -0.09 33.28
C ALA A 357 -8.07 -1.11 32.27
N THR A 358 -6.86 -0.84 31.78
CA THR A 358 -6.02 -1.72 30.97
C THR A 358 -5.73 -3.06 31.65
N ASP A 359 -5.53 -3.09 32.96
CA ASP A 359 -5.26 -4.33 33.71
C ASP A 359 -6.49 -5.25 33.79
N LEU A 360 -7.70 -4.69 33.83
CA LEU A 360 -8.95 -5.46 33.85
C LEU A 360 -9.28 -6.08 32.47
N ALA A 361 -8.98 -5.38 31.36
CA ALA A 361 -9.19 -5.91 30.01
C ALA A 361 -8.11 -6.93 29.59
N ALA A 362 -6.87 -6.76 30.05
CA ALA A 362 -5.79 -7.73 29.83
C ALA A 362 -5.93 -8.97 30.73
N ALA A 363 -6.42 -8.82 31.96
CA ALA A 363 -6.66 -9.93 32.88
C ALA A 363 -7.86 -10.81 32.51
N ALA A 364 -8.81 -10.30 31.71
CA ALA A 364 -10.02 -11.04 31.36
C ALA A 364 -9.74 -12.30 30.51
N HIS A 365 -8.76 -12.29 29.60
CA HIS A 365 -8.43 -13.44 28.74
C HIS A 365 -6.95 -13.48 28.30
N PRO A 366 -6.04 -14.05 29.11
CA PRO A 366 -4.66 -14.25 28.70
C PRO A 366 -4.59 -15.22 27.51
N GLY A 367 -4.18 -14.73 26.34
CA GLY A 367 -4.00 -15.54 25.14
C GLY A 367 -4.84 -15.15 23.92
N ARG A 368 -5.82 -14.25 24.06
CA ARG A 368 -6.65 -13.79 22.92
C ARG A 368 -5.86 -12.91 21.95
N PRO A 369 -6.17 -12.92 20.64
CA PRO A 369 -5.71 -11.88 19.72
C PRO A 369 -6.12 -10.48 20.20
N ARG A 370 -5.23 -9.51 20.01
CA ARG A 370 -5.45 -8.10 20.32
C ARG A 370 -5.57 -7.24 19.07
N GLY A 371 -6.39 -6.20 19.14
CA GLY A 371 -6.44 -5.15 18.12
C GLY A 371 -5.14 -4.35 18.07
N LEU A 372 -4.69 -4.02 16.85
CA LEU A 372 -3.51 -3.22 16.56
C LEU A 372 -3.85 -2.19 15.46
N LEU A 373 -3.71 -0.90 15.73
CA LEU A 373 -3.89 0.17 14.74
C LEU A 373 -2.63 0.36 13.92
N ILE A 374 -2.74 0.45 12.59
CA ILE A 374 -1.61 0.60 11.66
C ILE A 374 -1.85 1.72 10.64
N ASP A 375 -0.83 2.04 9.84
CA ASP A 375 -0.86 3.05 8.76
C ASP A 375 -1.00 4.50 9.26
N PHE A 376 0.06 5.02 9.87
CA PHE A 376 0.11 6.39 10.41
C PHE A 376 0.55 7.44 9.38
N ASP A 377 0.56 7.10 8.08
CA ASP A 377 0.98 8.01 7.01
C ASP A 377 0.15 9.31 6.96
N TYR A 378 -1.12 9.27 7.38
CA TYR A 378 -2.04 10.43 7.44
C TYR A 378 -2.23 11.02 8.84
N ALA A 379 -1.56 10.47 9.85
CA ALA A 379 -1.72 10.93 11.22
C ALA A 379 -1.25 12.38 11.39
N LEU A 380 -1.88 13.08 12.32
CA LEU A 380 -1.62 14.48 12.63
C LEU A 380 -1.08 14.60 14.06
N VAL A 381 0.04 15.31 14.19
CA VAL A 381 0.56 15.76 15.48
C VAL A 381 -0.15 17.07 15.85
N LEU A 382 -0.90 17.07 16.95
CA LEU A 382 -1.55 18.25 17.50
C LEU A 382 -0.53 19.07 18.29
N ASN A 383 -0.55 20.39 18.18
CA ASN A 383 0.33 21.22 19.02
C ASN A 383 -0.17 21.21 20.47
N PRO A 384 0.71 21.43 21.48
CA PRO A 384 0.35 21.44 22.90
C PRO A 384 -0.72 22.48 23.30
N ASN A 385 -0.90 23.51 22.48
CA ASN A 385 -1.91 24.56 22.64
C ASN A 385 -3.19 24.29 21.82
N GLY A 386 -3.31 23.14 21.15
CA GLY A 386 -4.43 22.81 20.27
C GLY A 386 -4.42 23.52 18.92
N GLU A 387 -3.43 24.37 18.63
CA GLU A 387 -3.32 25.07 17.35
C GLU A 387 -2.65 24.19 16.28
N ARG A 388 -2.85 24.49 14.99
CA ARG A 388 -2.36 23.65 13.89
C ARG A 388 -0.85 23.79 13.68
N GLY A 389 -0.14 22.66 13.56
CA GLY A 389 1.09 22.60 12.77
C GLY A 389 0.76 22.73 11.27
N PRO A 390 1.74 22.96 10.38
CA PRO A 390 1.50 23.02 8.94
C PRO A 390 0.89 21.70 8.45
N VAL A 391 -0.37 21.75 8.00
CA VAL A 391 -1.07 20.61 7.42
C VAL A 391 -0.47 20.32 6.05
N ALA A 392 0.08 19.13 5.86
CA ALA A 392 0.55 18.70 4.56
C ALA A 392 -0.59 18.76 3.53
N THR A 393 -0.30 19.23 2.33
CA THR A 393 -1.26 19.34 1.22
C THR A 393 -1.93 18.00 0.93
N GLY A 394 -3.27 17.97 1.02
CA GLY A 394 -4.10 16.77 0.93
C GLY A 394 -5.46 17.03 1.57
N HIS A 395 -6.35 17.71 0.85
CA HIS A 395 -7.50 18.44 1.39
C HIS A 395 -8.71 17.64 1.89
N ARG A 396 -8.70 16.30 1.82
CA ARG A 396 -9.73 15.39 2.35
C ARG A 396 -9.13 13.99 2.25
N THR A 397 -8.39 13.56 3.27
CA THR A 397 -7.69 12.27 3.30
C THR A 397 -8.45 11.27 4.13
N GLY A 398 -8.53 10.01 3.68
CA GLY A 398 -9.29 8.97 4.36
C GLY A 398 -9.91 7.97 3.37
N THR A 399 -10.17 6.77 3.85
CA THR A 399 -10.85 5.74 3.06
C THR A 399 -12.35 6.04 2.97
N LEU A 400 -12.86 6.39 1.78
CA LEU A 400 -14.18 6.98 1.53
C LEU A 400 -15.36 6.36 2.34
N PRO A 401 -15.58 5.02 2.35
CA PRO A 401 -16.65 4.42 3.13
C PRO A 401 -16.59 4.67 4.64
N PHE A 402 -15.42 5.03 5.17
CA PHE A 402 -15.17 5.20 6.61
C PHE A 402 -14.97 6.66 7.01
N MET A 403 -14.87 7.59 6.06
CA MET A 403 -14.78 9.03 6.38
C MET A 403 -16.01 9.51 7.15
N ALA A 404 -15.78 10.30 8.19
CA ALA A 404 -16.81 10.96 8.98
C ALA A 404 -17.70 11.89 8.12
N VAL A 405 -18.97 12.04 8.50
CA VAL A 405 -19.96 12.86 7.78
C VAL A 405 -19.49 14.32 7.69
N ASP A 406 -19.02 14.89 8.79
CA ASP A 406 -18.59 16.29 8.81
C ASP A 406 -17.35 16.52 7.93
N VAL A 407 -16.43 15.55 7.91
CA VAL A 407 -15.25 15.56 7.03
C VAL A 407 -15.63 15.48 5.55
N LEU A 408 -16.77 14.85 5.22
CA LEU A 408 -17.29 14.75 3.85
C LEU A 408 -18.09 15.98 3.40
N VAL A 409 -18.79 16.63 4.32
CA VAL A 409 -19.75 17.72 4.05
C VAL A 409 -19.10 19.09 4.15
N GLU A 410 -18.08 19.28 4.98
CA GLU A 410 -17.43 20.60 5.09
C GLU A 410 -16.75 21.03 3.76
N GLY A 411 -16.91 22.31 3.44
CA GLY A 411 -16.60 22.94 2.15
C GLY A 411 -15.10 23.01 1.80
N ASP A 412 -14.69 24.02 1.03
CA ASP A 412 -13.30 24.17 0.57
C ASP A 412 -12.31 24.54 1.70
N GLU A 413 -12.82 24.86 2.90
CA GLU A 413 -12.01 25.05 4.12
C GLU A 413 -11.75 23.70 4.80
N LEU A 414 -10.52 23.47 5.26
CA LEU A 414 -10.09 22.21 5.87
C LEU A 414 -10.93 21.88 7.12
N PRO A 415 -11.75 20.81 7.13
CA PRO A 415 -12.46 20.40 8.32
C PRO A 415 -11.50 20.16 9.47
N LEU A 416 -11.86 20.66 10.66
CA LEU A 416 -11.12 20.33 11.87
C LEU A 416 -11.32 18.84 12.13
N HIS A 417 -10.28 18.03 11.90
CA HIS A 417 -10.38 16.61 12.22
C HIS A 417 -10.25 16.45 13.74
N GLU A 418 -11.31 15.97 14.37
CA GLU A 418 -11.41 15.77 15.81
C GLU A 418 -11.40 14.28 16.18
N PRO A 419 -11.15 13.92 17.45
CA PRO A 419 -11.25 12.54 17.92
C PRO A 419 -12.57 11.86 17.56
N ARG A 420 -13.68 12.61 17.60
CA ARG A 420 -15.02 12.13 17.29
C ARG A 420 -15.13 11.57 15.86
N HIS A 421 -14.38 12.13 14.92
CA HIS A 421 -14.40 11.69 13.52
C HIS A 421 -13.73 10.31 13.36
N ASP A 422 -12.66 10.06 14.11
CA ASP A 422 -12.02 8.74 14.14
C ASP A 422 -12.92 7.70 14.86
N LEU A 423 -13.65 8.10 15.91
CA LEU A 423 -14.66 7.24 16.55
C LEU A 423 -15.84 6.93 15.61
N GLU A 424 -16.30 7.90 14.83
CA GLU A 424 -17.31 7.70 13.79
C GLU A 424 -16.82 6.73 12.69
N SER A 425 -15.55 6.87 12.27
CA SER A 425 -14.92 5.92 11.35
C SER A 425 -14.92 4.49 11.89
N LEU A 426 -14.61 4.28 13.17
CA LEU A 426 -14.67 2.95 13.78
C LEU A 426 -16.09 2.36 13.78
N LEU A 427 -17.12 3.17 14.03
CA LEU A 427 -18.50 2.71 13.88
C LEU A 427 -18.80 2.24 12.45
N TYR A 428 -18.34 2.98 11.44
CA TYR A 428 -18.48 2.56 10.04
C TYR A 428 -17.71 1.28 9.72
N VAL A 429 -16.53 1.07 10.31
CA VAL A 429 -15.79 -0.21 10.17
C VAL A 429 -16.58 -1.36 10.77
N LEU A 430 -17.19 -1.18 11.96
CA LEU A 430 -18.00 -2.24 12.58
C LEU A 430 -19.23 -2.57 11.74
N ILE A 431 -19.94 -1.56 11.24
CA ILE A 431 -21.07 -1.73 10.32
C ILE A 431 -20.62 -2.46 9.05
N TRP A 432 -19.48 -2.07 8.47
CA TRP A 432 -18.94 -2.69 7.27
C TRP A 432 -18.67 -4.18 7.49
N VAL A 433 -18.05 -4.56 8.60
CA VAL A 433 -17.82 -5.98 8.92
C VAL A 433 -19.14 -6.74 9.00
N CYS A 434 -20.13 -6.20 9.72
CA CYS A 434 -21.44 -6.84 9.92
C CYS A 434 -22.26 -7.00 8.62
N VAL A 435 -22.02 -6.14 7.63
CA VAL A 435 -22.76 -6.16 6.36
C VAL A 435 -22.01 -6.94 5.28
N HIS A 436 -20.68 -6.89 5.22
CA HIS A 436 -19.90 -7.47 4.12
C HIS A 436 -19.45 -8.91 4.34
N TYR A 437 -19.28 -9.34 5.59
CA TYR A 437 -18.84 -10.69 5.90
C TYR A 437 -20.04 -11.56 6.27
N ALA A 438 -19.99 -12.84 5.91
CA ALA A 438 -21.00 -13.81 6.33
C ALA A 438 -20.70 -14.33 7.76
N GLY A 439 -19.44 -14.27 8.18
CA GLY A 439 -18.99 -14.79 9.46
C GLY A 439 -17.49 -14.53 9.72
N PRO A 440 -16.90 -15.21 10.72
CA PRO A 440 -15.48 -15.13 11.05
C PRO A 440 -14.58 -15.73 9.96
N HIS A 441 -13.27 -15.64 10.17
CA HIS A 441 -12.25 -16.27 9.33
C HIS A 441 -12.26 -15.82 7.86
N ASP A 442 -12.50 -14.52 7.64
CA ASP A 442 -12.39 -13.87 6.33
C ASP A 442 -13.37 -14.44 5.29
N VAL A 443 -14.61 -14.71 5.74
CA VAL A 443 -15.68 -15.21 4.87
C VAL A 443 -16.53 -14.03 4.38
N GLU A 444 -16.22 -13.54 3.17
CA GLU A 444 -17.02 -12.51 2.50
C GLU A 444 -18.37 -13.05 1.98
N ARG A 445 -19.41 -12.22 2.05
CA ARG A 445 -20.72 -12.54 1.47
C ARG A 445 -20.66 -12.55 -0.05
N GLN A 446 -21.13 -13.64 -0.64
CA GLN A 446 -21.24 -13.76 -2.10
C GLN A 446 -22.61 -13.26 -2.63
N ASN A 447 -23.62 -13.21 -1.76
CA ASN A 447 -24.99 -12.80 -2.09
C ASN A 447 -25.24 -11.30 -1.87
N PHE A 448 -24.26 -10.56 -1.37
CA PHE A 448 -24.40 -9.14 -1.07
C PHE A 448 -23.44 -8.34 -1.93
N ASN A 449 -24.01 -7.44 -2.72
CA ASN A 449 -23.24 -6.47 -3.49
C ASN A 449 -23.59 -5.07 -2.97
N ILE A 450 -22.62 -4.41 -2.32
CA ILE A 450 -22.83 -3.06 -1.77
C ILE A 450 -23.27 -2.05 -2.83
N TYR A 451 -22.79 -2.19 -4.08
CA TYR A 451 -23.16 -1.32 -5.18
C TYR A 451 -24.63 -1.47 -5.61
N GLN A 452 -25.28 -2.57 -5.24
CA GLN A 452 -26.69 -2.84 -5.46
C GLN A 452 -27.54 -2.58 -4.20
N SER A 453 -26.91 -2.28 -3.06
CA SER A 453 -27.59 -1.99 -1.80
C SER A 453 -27.89 -0.50 -1.62
N ASN A 454 -28.65 -0.16 -0.58
CA ASN A 454 -28.86 1.24 -0.19
C ASN A 454 -27.57 1.94 0.27
N LEU A 455 -26.53 1.19 0.66
CA LEU A 455 -25.23 1.73 1.07
C LEU A 455 -24.30 2.05 -0.11
N ARG A 456 -24.73 1.84 -1.37
CA ARG A 456 -23.88 2.11 -2.55
C ARG A 456 -23.27 3.52 -2.55
N THR A 457 -24.02 4.50 -2.07
CA THR A 457 -23.63 5.92 -2.05
C THR A 457 -22.58 6.21 -0.98
N TRP A 458 -22.37 5.30 -0.02
CA TRP A 458 -21.24 5.39 0.92
C TRP A 458 -19.91 5.03 0.25
N VAL A 459 -19.95 4.24 -0.83
CA VAL A 459 -18.76 3.77 -1.57
C VAL A 459 -18.49 4.59 -2.82
N SER A 460 -19.54 4.92 -3.56
CA SER A 460 -19.45 5.63 -4.85
C SER A 460 -20.55 6.70 -4.94
N GLY A 461 -20.18 7.95 -4.68
CA GLY A 461 -21.03 9.13 -4.89
C GLY A 461 -20.42 10.08 -5.90
N GLU A 462 -21.24 10.95 -6.49
CA GLU A 462 -20.81 11.97 -7.48
C GLU A 462 -19.85 13.02 -6.88
N SER A 463 -19.91 13.19 -5.55
CA SER A 463 -19.05 14.09 -4.78
C SER A 463 -18.96 13.67 -3.31
N TYR A 464 -17.92 14.13 -2.59
CA TYR A 464 -17.84 13.98 -1.12
C TYR A 464 -19.13 14.42 -0.41
N MET A 465 -19.69 15.56 -0.83
CA MET A 465 -20.95 16.09 -0.32
C MET A 465 -22.12 15.10 -0.50
N SER A 466 -22.20 14.42 -1.65
CA SER A 466 -23.24 13.42 -1.89
C SER A 466 -23.12 12.19 -0.98
N ILE A 467 -21.89 11.75 -0.71
CA ILE A 467 -21.58 10.64 0.20
C ILE A 467 -21.95 11.05 1.63
N GLY A 468 -21.51 12.22 2.06
CA GLY A 468 -21.79 12.78 3.38
C GLY A 468 -23.30 12.93 3.65
N LYS A 469 -24.07 13.46 2.69
CA LYS A 469 -25.54 13.57 2.81
C LYS A 469 -26.23 12.21 2.92
N ALA A 470 -25.77 11.22 2.15
CA ALA A 470 -26.33 9.86 2.22
C ALA A 470 -26.08 9.23 3.59
N LYS A 471 -24.84 9.30 4.09
CA LYS A 471 -24.48 8.86 5.44
C LYS A 471 -25.30 9.57 6.51
N TYR A 472 -25.36 10.91 6.45
CA TYR A 472 -26.16 11.71 7.39
C TYR A 472 -27.62 11.21 7.44
N SER A 473 -28.23 10.97 6.28
CA SER A 473 -29.60 10.45 6.18
C SER A 473 -29.77 9.08 6.84
N SER A 474 -28.89 8.12 6.51
CA SER A 474 -28.92 6.78 7.11
C SER A 474 -28.65 6.82 8.62
N MET A 475 -27.81 7.73 9.09
CA MET A 475 -27.47 7.89 10.51
C MET A 475 -28.52 8.66 11.30
N HIS A 476 -29.25 9.63 10.75
CA HIS A 476 -30.19 10.45 11.53
C HIS A 476 -31.65 9.98 11.43
N SER A 477 -32.04 9.33 10.34
CA SER A 477 -33.41 8.85 10.16
C SER A 477 -33.57 7.44 10.70
N GLN A 478 -34.53 7.23 11.61
CA GLN A 478 -34.83 5.89 12.12
C GLN A 478 -35.29 4.91 11.02
N LYS A 479 -36.01 5.42 10.01
CA LYS A 479 -36.45 4.63 8.85
C LYS A 479 -35.26 4.15 8.02
N TYR A 480 -34.34 5.06 7.70
CA TYR A 480 -33.17 4.74 6.88
C TYR A 480 -32.12 3.95 7.65
N TRP A 481 -31.95 4.19 8.96
CA TRP A 481 -31.11 3.35 9.81
C TRP A 481 -31.49 1.88 9.74
N LYS A 482 -32.79 1.58 9.85
CA LYS A 482 -33.27 0.21 9.74
C LYS A 482 -33.05 -0.34 8.33
N ALA A 483 -33.53 0.35 7.31
CA ALA A 483 -33.53 -0.15 5.93
C ALA A 483 -32.14 -0.23 5.30
N ASP A 484 -31.25 0.72 5.59
CA ASP A 484 -29.94 0.83 4.97
C ASP A 484 -28.87 0.06 5.75
N VAL A 485 -28.99 0.00 7.09
CA VAL A 485 -27.96 -0.60 7.95
C VAL A 485 -28.43 -1.91 8.56
N LEU A 486 -29.45 -1.89 9.44
CA LEU A 486 -29.80 -3.06 10.24
C LEU A 486 -30.32 -4.24 9.41
N ASP A 487 -31.20 -3.99 8.44
CA ASP A 487 -31.79 -5.03 7.59
C ASP A 487 -30.76 -5.65 6.63
N ASN A 488 -29.56 -5.07 6.50
CA ASN A 488 -28.48 -5.59 5.67
C ASN A 488 -27.42 -6.40 6.46
N PHE A 489 -27.54 -6.52 7.79
CA PHE A 489 -26.61 -7.33 8.58
C PHE A 489 -26.67 -8.80 8.14
N ALA A 490 -25.52 -9.47 8.11
CA ALA A 490 -25.52 -10.92 7.93
C ALA A 490 -26.10 -11.59 9.20
N PRO A 491 -26.80 -12.74 9.07
CA PRO A 491 -27.45 -13.41 10.20
C PRO A 491 -26.54 -13.63 11.41
N TYR A 492 -25.27 -14.01 11.16
CA TYR A 492 -24.28 -14.21 12.22
C TYR A 492 -24.07 -12.96 13.09
N PHE A 493 -24.17 -11.76 12.52
CA PHE A 493 -23.91 -10.49 13.21
C PHE A 493 -25.18 -9.81 13.76
N GLU A 494 -26.37 -10.37 13.57
CA GLU A 494 -27.62 -9.79 14.11
C GLU A 494 -27.54 -9.44 15.61
N PRO A 495 -26.90 -10.25 16.48
CA PRO A 495 -26.78 -9.89 17.90
C PRO A 495 -25.92 -8.65 18.18
N LEU A 496 -25.20 -8.10 17.19
CA LEU A 496 -24.50 -6.83 17.30
C LEU A 496 -25.36 -5.61 16.95
N GLN A 497 -26.58 -5.79 16.42
CA GLN A 497 -27.49 -4.66 16.10
C GLN A 497 -27.76 -3.73 17.30
N PRO A 498 -27.98 -4.24 18.54
CA PRO A 498 -28.12 -3.37 19.71
C PRO A 498 -26.86 -2.56 20.00
N CYS A 499 -25.67 -3.15 19.82
CA CYS A 499 -24.38 -2.47 20.02
C CYS A 499 -24.19 -1.30 19.05
N VAL A 500 -24.35 -1.53 17.74
CA VAL A 500 -24.20 -0.46 16.75
C VAL A 500 -25.28 0.61 16.88
N THR A 501 -26.49 0.23 17.30
CA THR A 501 -27.57 1.19 17.54
C THR A 501 -27.28 2.06 18.76
N ALA A 502 -26.78 1.49 19.85
CA ALA A 502 -26.38 2.26 21.03
C ALA A 502 -25.23 3.23 20.71
N TRP A 503 -24.21 2.78 19.96
CA TRP A 503 -23.12 3.64 19.51
C TRP A 503 -23.63 4.77 18.61
N ARG A 504 -24.52 4.47 17.64
CA ARG A 504 -25.19 5.49 16.83
C ARG A 504 -25.92 6.54 17.69
N GLN A 505 -26.59 6.15 18.78
CA GLN A 505 -27.27 7.13 19.63
C GLN A 505 -26.30 8.09 20.31
N LEU A 506 -25.10 7.62 20.71
CA LEU A 506 -24.05 8.50 21.23
C LEU A 506 -23.60 9.52 20.18
N PHE A 507 -23.50 9.10 18.92
CA PHE A 507 -23.15 9.97 17.80
C PHE A 507 -24.21 11.05 17.54
N ILE A 508 -25.51 10.71 17.62
CA ILE A 508 -26.61 11.67 17.38
C ILE A 508 -26.84 12.59 18.58
N GLY A 509 -26.60 12.10 19.80
CA GLY A 509 -26.93 12.78 21.05
C GLY A 509 -25.84 13.71 21.60
N ASP A 510 -24.76 13.96 20.86
CA ASP A 510 -23.56 14.70 21.30
C ASP A 510 -22.81 14.12 22.53
N ASP A 511 -23.12 12.88 22.93
CA ASP A 511 -22.49 12.15 24.05
C ASP A 511 -21.33 11.23 23.60
N LEU A 512 -20.76 11.48 22.42
CA LEU A 512 -19.73 10.64 21.83
C LEU A 512 -18.36 10.89 22.47
N THR A 513 -18.00 10.06 23.45
CA THR A 513 -16.73 10.07 24.16
C THR A 513 -16.09 8.68 24.13
N TYR A 514 -14.80 8.58 24.45
CA TYR A 514 -14.13 7.29 24.56
C TYR A 514 -14.81 6.38 25.60
N ASP A 515 -15.17 6.93 26.77
CA ASP A 515 -15.76 6.14 27.84
C ASP A 515 -17.17 5.66 27.50
N SER A 516 -17.98 6.49 26.83
CA SER A 516 -19.31 6.07 26.38
C SER A 516 -19.25 4.98 25.30
N VAL A 517 -18.33 5.10 24.34
CA VAL A 517 -18.10 4.06 23.31
C VAL A 517 -17.58 2.76 23.93
N LEU A 518 -16.59 2.84 24.82
CA LEU A 518 -16.05 1.67 25.52
C LEU A 518 -17.14 0.98 26.36
N GLY A 519 -18.00 1.74 27.03
CA GLY A 519 -19.13 1.20 27.78
C GLY A 519 -20.12 0.42 26.91
N VAL A 520 -20.44 0.93 25.71
CA VAL A 520 -21.28 0.22 24.73
C VAL A 520 -20.63 -1.10 24.29
N LEU A 521 -19.35 -1.06 23.92
CA LEU A 521 -18.62 -2.25 23.47
C LEU A 521 -18.46 -3.30 24.58
N GLN A 522 -18.18 -2.88 25.80
CA GLN A 522 -18.08 -3.77 26.97
C GLN A 522 -19.42 -4.43 27.30
N THR A 523 -20.52 -3.68 27.20
CA THR A 523 -21.88 -4.23 27.36
C THR A 523 -22.20 -5.28 26.30
N ALA A 524 -21.81 -5.02 25.05
CA ALA A 524 -21.95 -6.00 23.97
C ALA A 524 -21.08 -7.23 24.21
N LEU A 525 -19.81 -7.06 24.61
CA LEU A 525 -18.91 -8.17 24.91
C LEU A 525 -19.47 -9.10 25.99
N ALA A 526 -20.07 -8.53 27.04
CA ALA A 526 -20.65 -9.27 28.15
C ALA A 526 -21.95 -10.02 27.78
N SER A 527 -22.70 -9.54 26.78
CA SER A 527 -23.97 -10.14 26.35
C SER A 527 -23.82 -11.20 25.24
N LEU A 528 -22.71 -11.17 24.50
CA LEU A 528 -22.42 -12.12 23.44
C LEU A 528 -22.12 -13.53 23.99
N ASP A 529 -22.50 -14.54 23.23
CA ASP A 529 -22.15 -15.93 23.48
C ASP A 529 -20.76 -16.27 22.89
N ASP A 530 -20.08 -17.25 23.48
CA ASP A 530 -18.82 -17.82 22.94
C ASP A 530 -19.06 -18.79 21.78
N LYS A 531 -20.19 -18.64 21.07
CA LYS A 531 -20.56 -19.56 20.00
C LYS A 531 -19.54 -19.48 18.88
N GLU A 532 -18.78 -20.56 18.72
CA GLU A 532 -17.96 -20.79 17.54
C GLU A 532 -18.86 -20.86 16.31
N TRP A 533 -18.45 -20.16 15.25
CA TRP A 533 -19.17 -20.18 13.99
C TRP A 533 -19.13 -21.59 13.38
N SER A 534 -20.28 -22.05 12.92
CA SER A 534 -20.43 -23.32 12.23
C SER A 534 -21.11 -23.11 10.88
N GLU A 535 -21.00 -24.08 9.98
CA GLU A 535 -21.72 -24.08 8.69
C GLU A 535 -23.26 -24.00 8.88
N LYS A 536 -23.78 -24.36 10.06
CA LYS A 536 -25.21 -24.21 10.39
C LYS A 536 -25.63 -22.76 10.61
N ASP A 537 -24.68 -21.89 10.91
CA ASP A 537 -24.87 -20.43 11.07
C ASP A 537 -24.80 -19.70 9.72
N ASP A 538 -24.56 -20.47 8.66
CA ASP A 538 -24.57 -20.04 7.28
C ASP A 538 -25.44 -21.01 6.45
N PRO A 539 -26.77 -21.06 6.73
CA PRO A 539 -27.70 -22.00 6.09
C PRO A 539 -27.78 -21.81 4.57
N GLU A 540 -27.34 -20.67 4.07
CA GLU A 540 -27.31 -20.33 2.65
C GLU A 540 -25.97 -20.71 1.97
N GLY A 541 -24.99 -21.21 2.74
CA GLY A 541 -23.76 -21.83 2.25
C GLY A 541 -22.72 -20.88 1.66
N TYR A 542 -22.60 -19.67 2.23
CA TYR A 542 -21.68 -18.60 1.83
C TYR A 542 -20.22 -18.79 2.29
N GLY A 543 -19.97 -19.59 3.33
CA GLY A 543 -18.68 -19.97 3.90
C GLY A 543 -18.13 -21.30 3.38
N ASP A 544 -18.81 -21.93 2.42
CA ASP A 544 -18.38 -23.18 1.80
C ASP A 544 -17.00 -23.05 1.11
N ARG A 545 -15.94 -23.43 1.84
CA ARG A 545 -14.57 -23.53 1.32
C ARG A 545 -14.44 -24.55 0.18
N SER A 546 -15.34 -25.53 0.09
CA SER A 546 -15.40 -26.50 -1.00
C SER A 546 -15.86 -25.85 -2.30
N ARG A 547 -16.70 -24.81 -2.27
CA ARG A 547 -17.05 -23.97 -3.43
C ARG A 547 -15.93 -23.01 -3.80
N LYS A 548 -15.16 -22.45 -2.87
CA LYS A 548 -13.95 -21.66 -3.20
C LYS A 548 -12.92 -22.54 -3.91
N ARG A 549 -12.68 -23.78 -3.45
CA ARG A 549 -11.84 -24.79 -4.12
C ARG A 549 -12.43 -25.33 -5.42
N LYS A 550 -13.74 -25.62 -5.48
CA LYS A 550 -14.42 -26.08 -6.70
C LYS A 550 -14.59 -24.98 -7.74
N ARG A 551 -14.63 -23.70 -7.35
CA ARG A 551 -14.68 -22.55 -8.25
C ARG A 551 -13.29 -22.13 -8.71
N LEU A 552 -12.25 -22.22 -7.87
CA LEU A 552 -10.86 -22.19 -8.34
C LEU A 552 -10.57 -23.38 -9.27
N ALA A 553 -11.08 -24.58 -8.97
CA ALA A 553 -10.97 -25.73 -9.85
C ALA A 553 -11.86 -25.63 -11.11
N ARG A 554 -13.07 -25.04 -11.05
CA ARG A 554 -13.94 -24.76 -12.21
C ARG A 554 -13.38 -23.64 -13.08
N ILE A 555 -12.84 -22.57 -12.51
CA ILE A 555 -12.11 -21.53 -13.25
C ILE A 555 -10.87 -22.15 -13.92
N MET A 556 -10.32 -23.23 -13.38
CA MET A 556 -9.24 -24.01 -14.01
C MET A 556 -9.72 -25.16 -14.94
N VAL A 557 -11.03 -25.43 -15.06
CA VAL A 557 -11.58 -26.56 -15.82
C VAL A 557 -12.67 -26.15 -16.84
N GLU A 558 -13.30 -24.99 -16.72
CA GLU A 558 -14.33 -24.47 -17.64
C GLU A 558 -13.74 -23.58 -18.76
N ASP A 559 -12.46 -23.75 -19.10
CA ASP A 559 -11.82 -23.16 -20.29
C ASP A 559 -11.90 -24.10 -21.52
N GLU A 560 -12.90 -24.99 -21.53
CA GLU A 560 -13.28 -25.75 -22.72
C GLU A 560 -14.75 -25.51 -23.05
N GLY A 561 -14.98 -24.53 -23.93
CA GLY A 561 -16.07 -24.47 -24.91
C GLY A 561 -17.50 -24.25 -24.40
N GLU A 562 -18.05 -23.07 -24.68
CA GLU A 562 -19.12 -22.90 -25.68
C GLU A 562 -19.57 -21.43 -25.78
N ASP A 563 -19.70 -20.97 -27.02
CA ASP A 563 -20.22 -19.67 -27.45
C ASP A 563 -21.63 -19.39 -26.91
N ASP A 564 -21.91 -18.15 -26.51
CA ASP A 564 -23.14 -17.52 -27.00
C ASP A 564 -23.12 -15.98 -26.95
N ASN A 565 -23.44 -15.42 -28.12
CA ASN A 565 -23.63 -14.02 -28.44
C ASN A 565 -24.81 -13.42 -27.66
N GLN A 566 -24.62 -12.26 -27.00
CA GLN A 566 -25.65 -11.23 -27.01
C GLN A 566 -25.12 -9.80 -26.75
N VAL A 567 -25.44 -8.95 -27.71
CA VAL A 567 -25.05 -7.55 -27.89
C VAL A 567 -25.86 -6.63 -26.97
N PHE A 568 -25.22 -5.73 -26.23
CA PHE A 568 -25.87 -4.53 -25.69
C PHE A 568 -25.11 -3.25 -26.06
N LYS A 569 -25.75 -2.47 -26.94
CA LYS A 569 -25.40 -1.09 -27.30
C LYS A 569 -25.69 -0.15 -26.12
N VAL A 570 -24.73 0.70 -25.76
CA VAL A 570 -24.98 1.87 -24.90
C VAL A 570 -24.81 3.14 -25.72
N SER A 571 -25.89 3.92 -25.76
CA SER A 571 -26.06 5.21 -26.42
C SER A 571 -25.35 6.34 -25.66
N ARG A 572 -24.69 7.23 -26.42
CA ARG A 572 -24.13 8.50 -25.96
C ARG A 572 -25.25 9.52 -25.72
N SER A 573 -25.15 10.30 -24.65
CA SER A 573 -25.76 11.64 -24.59
C SER A 573 -24.78 12.64 -24.00
N ALA A 574 -24.79 13.83 -24.59
CA ALA A 574 -23.89 14.94 -24.37
C ALA A 574 -24.58 16.04 -23.55
N THR A 575 -23.80 16.81 -22.78
CA THR A 575 -23.99 18.21 -22.32
C THR A 575 -22.93 18.43 -21.22
N GLY A 576 -22.18 19.52 -21.08
CA GLY A 576 -22.16 20.86 -21.64
C GLY A 576 -21.50 21.75 -20.58
N THR A 577 -20.17 21.88 -20.58
CA THR A 577 -19.39 22.59 -19.55
C THR A 577 -19.16 24.05 -19.95
N ARG A 578 -19.54 24.98 -19.06
CA ARG A 578 -19.27 26.42 -19.16
C ARG A 578 -18.27 26.79 -18.07
N ALA A 579 -17.06 27.18 -18.48
CA ALA A 579 -15.97 27.58 -17.59
C ALA A 579 -16.09 29.07 -17.21
N VAL A 580 -15.81 29.40 -15.95
CA VAL A 580 -15.61 30.77 -15.47
C VAL A 580 -14.18 30.86 -14.95
N GLN A 581 -13.43 31.82 -15.49
CA GLN A 581 -12.04 32.14 -15.17
C GLN A 581 -12.00 33.08 -13.95
N SER A 582 -11.05 32.88 -13.04
CA SER A 582 -10.60 33.89 -12.09
C SER A 582 -9.08 33.86 -11.96
N GLU A 583 -8.44 35.01 -12.20
CA GLU A 583 -7.00 35.24 -12.09
C GLU A 583 -6.57 35.41 -10.61
N PRO A 584 -5.36 34.96 -10.21
CA PRO A 584 -4.82 35.26 -8.89
C PRO A 584 -3.96 36.53 -8.87
N VAL A 585 -4.17 37.33 -7.83
CA VAL A 585 -3.49 38.58 -7.48
C VAL A 585 -2.07 38.30 -6.95
N VAL A 586 -1.07 38.95 -7.55
CA VAL A 586 0.36 38.88 -7.18
C VAL A 586 0.66 39.80 -5.98
N ARG A 587 1.38 39.29 -4.97
CA ARG A 587 2.03 40.10 -3.92
C ARG A 587 3.56 39.92 -3.95
N PRO A 588 4.35 40.98 -3.72
CA PRO A 588 5.80 40.98 -3.90
C PRO A 588 6.56 40.35 -2.72
N PRO A 589 7.81 39.87 -2.94
CA PRO A 589 8.61 39.18 -1.93
C PRO A 589 9.37 40.15 -1.01
N LEU A 590 9.59 39.72 0.24
CA LEU A 590 10.51 40.34 1.21
C LEU A 590 11.79 39.50 1.36
N PRO A 591 12.93 40.11 1.72
CA PRO A 591 14.27 39.60 1.43
C PRO A 591 14.83 38.56 2.41
N LEU A 592 15.67 37.69 1.87
CA LEU A 592 16.48 36.67 2.55
C LEU A 592 17.59 37.30 3.42
N GLN A 593 17.73 36.81 4.65
CA GLN A 593 18.94 36.95 5.45
C GLN A 593 19.68 35.61 5.51
N SER A 594 20.98 35.71 5.27
CA SER A 594 22.01 34.69 5.39
C SER A 594 22.22 34.22 6.82
N GLU A 595 22.62 32.96 7.02
CA GLU A 595 23.72 32.53 7.91
C GLU A 595 23.90 31.00 7.83
N GLN A 596 25.08 30.54 7.40
CA GLN A 596 26.14 29.89 8.20
C GLN A 596 26.02 28.35 8.31
N ALA A 597 27.06 27.69 7.79
CA ALA A 597 27.35 26.27 7.95
C ALA A 597 27.95 25.97 9.33
N PRO A 598 27.78 24.72 9.83
CA PRO A 598 28.86 24.14 10.61
C PRO A 598 29.24 22.69 10.22
N ALA A 599 30.56 22.53 10.15
CA ALA A 599 31.41 21.51 10.76
C ALA A 599 31.13 20.00 10.56
N LYS A 600 32.14 19.37 9.94
CA LYS A 600 32.46 17.94 9.95
C LYS A 600 32.73 17.44 11.37
N ILE A 601 32.13 16.32 11.76
CA ILE A 601 32.61 15.48 12.87
C ILE A 601 32.81 14.05 12.35
N LYS A 602 34.05 13.56 12.50
CA LYS A 602 34.43 12.15 12.30
C LYS A 602 34.17 11.40 13.60
N LEU A 603 33.52 10.24 13.54
CA LEU A 603 33.77 9.18 14.51
C LEU A 603 33.89 7.83 13.78
N LYS A 604 35.06 7.23 13.93
CA LYS A 604 35.37 5.83 13.64
C LYS A 604 35.17 5.01 14.92
N ASP A 605 34.85 3.74 14.68
CA ASP A 605 35.11 2.54 15.48
C ASP A 605 34.01 1.93 16.37
N ARG A 606 33.63 0.73 15.89
CA ARG A 606 33.34 -0.53 16.60
C ARG A 606 31.94 -0.79 17.17
N MET A 607 31.17 -1.58 16.39
CA MET A 607 30.44 -2.74 16.92
C MET A 607 30.55 -3.91 15.92
N GLN A 608 31.05 -5.07 16.37
CA GLN A 608 30.99 -6.33 15.62
C GLN A 608 29.72 -7.10 16.02
N PRO A 609 28.94 -7.66 15.09
CA PRO A 609 27.96 -8.69 15.40
C PRO A 609 28.52 -10.10 15.11
N ARG A 610 28.39 -11.00 16.09
CA ARG A 610 28.54 -12.46 15.91
C ARG A 610 27.16 -13.12 15.95
N SER A 611 26.69 -13.64 14.82
CA SER A 611 26.20 -15.03 14.66
C SER A 611 25.85 -15.29 13.19
N LYS A 612 26.28 -16.45 12.69
CA LYS A 612 26.65 -16.74 11.29
C LYS A 612 25.52 -16.60 10.25
N ILE A 613 25.77 -15.74 9.26
CA ILE A 613 25.09 -15.73 7.95
C ILE A 613 25.58 -16.96 7.14
N PRO A 614 24.73 -17.65 6.36
CA PRO A 614 25.16 -18.78 5.54
C PRO A 614 26.33 -18.39 4.62
N PRO A 615 27.38 -19.22 4.44
CA PRO A 615 28.59 -18.86 3.71
C PRO A 615 28.33 -18.36 2.27
N LYS A 616 27.31 -18.92 1.61
CA LYS A 616 26.89 -18.50 0.26
C LYS A 616 26.31 -17.08 0.25
N VAL A 617 25.48 -16.75 1.24
CA VAL A 617 24.87 -15.42 1.40
C VAL A 617 25.93 -14.38 1.76
N GLN A 618 26.89 -14.73 2.61
CA GLN A 618 28.01 -13.85 2.97
C GLN A 618 28.91 -13.56 1.76
N SER A 619 29.22 -14.57 0.93
CA SER A 619 30.00 -14.38 -0.30
C SER A 619 29.32 -13.49 -1.34
N HIS A 620 27.98 -13.51 -1.38
CA HIS A 620 27.18 -12.70 -2.30
C HIS A 620 27.07 -11.25 -1.80
N LEU A 621 26.87 -11.06 -0.48
CA LEU A 621 26.85 -9.72 0.16
C LEU A 621 28.20 -9.00 -0.01
N THR A 622 29.32 -9.70 0.17
CA THR A 622 30.66 -9.12 -0.03
C THR A 622 30.87 -8.72 -1.50
N ARG A 623 30.42 -9.52 -2.48
CA ARG A 623 30.48 -9.13 -3.90
C ARG A 623 29.62 -7.93 -4.25
N LEU A 624 28.44 -7.79 -3.65
CA LEU A 624 27.53 -6.66 -3.88
C LEU A 624 28.03 -5.35 -3.24
N LEU A 625 28.77 -5.44 -2.14
CA LEU A 625 29.37 -4.28 -1.47
C LEU A 625 30.69 -3.84 -2.15
N ASP A 626 31.49 -4.79 -2.63
CA ASP A 626 32.76 -4.53 -3.30
C ASP A 626 32.62 -4.09 -4.77
N SER A 627 31.47 -4.30 -5.42
CA SER A 627 31.24 -3.85 -6.81
C SER A 627 30.94 -2.34 -6.96
N SER A 628 31.17 -1.55 -5.91
CA SER A 628 30.98 -0.09 -5.91
C SER A 628 32.21 0.70 -6.43
N SER A 629 33.26 0.01 -6.86
CA SER A 629 34.38 0.62 -7.58
C SER A 629 34.86 -0.27 -8.73
N ASP A 630 34.29 -0.13 -9.92
CA ASP A 630 35.09 0.08 -11.13
C ASP A 630 34.21 0.24 -12.40
N LYS A 631 34.36 1.45 -12.98
CA LYS A 631 34.37 1.80 -14.41
C LYS A 631 33.11 1.57 -15.26
N MET A 632 32.48 2.70 -15.55
CA MET A 632 31.91 3.02 -16.87
C MET A 632 32.90 2.68 -17.99
N GLU A 633 32.48 1.84 -18.91
CA GLU A 633 32.72 1.96 -20.36
C GLU A 633 31.63 1.21 -21.12
#